data_AF-A0A812KKX9-F1
#
_entry.id   AF-A0A812KKX9-F1
#
_cell.length_a   1.000
_cell.length_b   1.000
_cell.length_c   1.000
_cell.angle_alpha   90.00
_cell.angle_beta   90.00
_cell.angle_gamma   90.00
#
_symmetry.space_group_name_H-M   'P 1'
#
loop_
_entity.id
_entity.type
_entity.pdbx_description
1 polymer ?
#
loop_
_entity_poly.entity_id
_entity_poly.type
_entity_poly.pdbx_seq_one_letter_code
_entity_poly.pdbx_strand_id
1 'polypeptide(L)'
;MREMEIEMMEGALKTLFARMDEPDIYKVREILMRLAKTNPRPNQNLAGDWIIFWASREGCIDKLFGTGMTDEGWWMQLQEYLLRFGKKKEGRVCEAIEIVRKVGPFPNQSNCLRGNYAISGTNRLKITFSEMKTDEGKDLEFREGKKKMVVDVDVIYSSKKMIAIQWEDDNGECDFYVLTRVKDLIAERDKFVGTSRARYFFN
;
A
#
# COMPACT_ATOMS: atom_id res chain seq x y z
N MET A 1 6.27 -15.06 25.46
CA MET A 1 5.18 -15.94 24.97
C MET A 1 4.29 -15.23 23.95
N ARG A 2 3.71 -14.05 24.26
CA ARG A 2 2.81 -13.31 23.36
C ARG A 2 3.48 -12.76 22.08
N GLU A 3 4.72 -12.28 22.16
CA GLU A 3 5.47 -11.81 20.96
C GLU A 3 5.81 -12.94 19.99
N MET A 4 6.24 -14.08 20.50
CA MET A 4 6.55 -15.26 19.67
C MET A 4 5.30 -15.76 18.93
N GLU A 5 4.13 -15.76 19.57
CA GLU A 5 2.86 -16.11 18.92
C GLU A 5 2.52 -15.13 17.80
N ILE A 6 2.72 -13.82 18.02
CA ILE A 6 2.54 -12.79 16.99
C ILE A 6 3.47 -13.02 15.81
N GLU A 7 4.76 -13.26 16.05
CA GLU A 7 5.73 -13.50 14.98
C GLU A 7 5.41 -14.76 14.18
N MET A 8 4.96 -15.83 14.84
CA MET A 8 4.50 -17.05 14.17
C MET A 8 3.27 -16.80 13.30
N MET A 9 2.29 -16.05 13.80
CA MET A 9 1.08 -15.69 13.05
C MET A 9 1.39 -14.79 11.84
N GLU A 10 2.23 -13.78 12.00
CA GLU A 10 2.70 -12.93 10.90
C GLU A 10 3.47 -13.74 9.84
N GLY A 11 4.31 -14.69 10.29
CA GLY A 11 5.03 -15.61 9.41
C GLY A 11 4.10 -16.54 8.64
N ALA A 12 3.06 -17.05 9.30
CA ALA A 12 2.04 -17.88 8.67
C ALA A 12 1.27 -17.09 7.59
N LEU A 13 0.85 -15.85 7.87
CA LEU A 13 0.20 -14.98 6.88
C LEU A 13 1.10 -14.73 5.67
N LYS A 14 2.36 -14.34 5.87
CA LYS A 14 3.31 -14.15 4.77
C LYS A 14 3.47 -15.40 3.91
N THR A 15 3.52 -16.56 4.55
CA THR A 15 3.65 -17.84 3.86
C THR A 15 2.40 -18.19 3.05
N LEU A 16 1.20 -17.91 3.57
CA LEU A 16 -0.06 -18.11 2.85
C LEU A 16 -0.11 -17.24 1.59
N PHE A 17 0.19 -15.95 1.72
CA PHE A 17 0.19 -15.00 0.60
C PHE A 17 1.30 -15.27 -0.43
N ALA A 18 2.47 -15.76 -0.01
CA ALA A 18 3.59 -16.01 -0.92
C ALA A 18 3.46 -17.30 -1.75
N ARG A 19 2.62 -18.26 -1.32
CA ARG A 19 2.54 -19.60 -1.93
C ARG A 19 1.33 -19.79 -2.83
N MET A 20 0.33 -18.92 -2.73
CA MET A 20 -0.95 -19.08 -3.38
C MET A 20 -1.42 -17.72 -3.88
N ASP A 21 -1.71 -17.64 -5.18
CA ASP A 21 -2.32 -16.44 -5.79
C ASP A 21 -3.67 -16.13 -5.10
N GLU A 22 -4.40 -17.18 -4.71
CA GLU A 22 -5.64 -17.11 -3.93
C GLU A 22 -5.51 -17.85 -2.60
N PRO A 23 -5.03 -17.21 -1.52
CA PRO A 23 -4.92 -17.84 -0.21
C PRO A 23 -6.29 -18.20 0.37
N ASP A 24 -6.35 -19.24 1.21
CA ASP A 24 -7.55 -19.62 1.95
C ASP A 24 -8.02 -18.47 2.86
N ILE A 25 -9.06 -17.76 2.42
CA ILE A 25 -9.54 -16.53 3.07
C ILE A 25 -10.07 -16.78 4.48
N TYR A 26 -10.57 -17.99 4.78
CA TYR A 26 -11.03 -18.34 6.12
C TYR A 26 -9.84 -18.43 7.08
N LYS A 27 -8.73 -19.05 6.65
CA LYS A 27 -7.49 -19.09 7.44
C LYS A 27 -6.88 -17.71 7.64
N VAL A 28 -6.84 -16.89 6.58
CA VAL A 28 -6.35 -15.50 6.67
C VAL A 28 -7.17 -14.71 7.69
N ARG A 29 -8.50 -14.77 7.59
CA ARG A 29 -9.42 -14.10 8.51
C ARG A 29 -9.23 -14.56 9.95
N GLU A 30 -9.11 -15.87 10.19
CA GLU A 30 -8.90 -16.42 11.53
C GLU A 30 -7.61 -15.87 12.16
N ILE A 31 -6.50 -15.90 11.42
CA ILE A 31 -5.20 -15.41 11.92
C ILE A 31 -5.28 -13.90 12.19
N LEU A 32 -5.89 -13.11 11.28
CA LEU A 32 -6.07 -11.67 11.48
C LEU A 32 -6.96 -11.35 12.68
N MET A 33 -8.05 -12.09 12.90
CA MET A 33 -8.90 -11.91 14.07
C MET A 33 -8.15 -12.19 15.38
N ARG A 34 -7.26 -13.20 15.41
CA ARG A 34 -6.40 -13.47 16.56
C ARG A 34 -5.38 -12.36 16.77
N LEU A 35 -4.74 -11.89 15.71
CA LEU A 35 -3.81 -10.77 15.76
C LEU A 35 -4.48 -9.47 16.23
N ALA A 36 -5.69 -9.17 15.76
CA ALA A 36 -6.47 -7.98 16.16
C ALA A 36 -6.74 -7.94 17.67
N LYS A 37 -7.00 -9.09 18.30
CA LYS A 37 -7.18 -9.18 19.77
C LYS A 37 -5.93 -8.77 20.55
N THR A 38 -4.74 -8.85 19.95
CA THR A 38 -3.48 -8.47 20.59
C THR A 38 -3.20 -6.96 20.51
N ASN A 39 -3.86 -6.24 19.59
CA ASN A 39 -3.65 -4.82 19.36
C ASN A 39 -5.01 -4.08 19.26
N PRO A 40 -5.58 -3.61 20.38
CA PRO A 40 -6.92 -3.00 20.41
C PRO A 40 -6.98 -1.60 19.76
N ARG A 41 -5.84 -1.00 19.42
CA ARG A 41 -5.75 0.29 18.72
C ARG A 41 -4.75 0.20 17.56
N PRO A 42 -5.06 -0.58 16.52
CA PRO A 42 -4.11 -0.89 15.45
C PRO A 42 -3.76 0.33 14.59
N ASN A 43 -4.50 1.44 14.65
CA ASN A 43 -4.20 2.64 13.87
C ASN A 43 -3.10 3.56 14.46
N GLN A 44 -2.51 3.24 15.63
CA GLN A 44 -1.58 4.17 16.31
C GLN A 44 -0.14 4.11 15.79
N ASN A 45 0.35 2.94 15.39
CA ASN A 45 1.77 2.69 15.10
C ASN A 45 2.01 2.34 13.63
N LEU A 46 1.59 3.23 12.73
CA LEU A 46 1.69 3.01 11.28
C LEU A 46 2.99 3.54 10.66
N ALA A 47 3.79 4.29 11.42
CA ALA A 47 4.89 5.07 10.88
C ALA A 47 5.97 4.22 10.18
N GLY A 48 6.30 4.61 8.95
CA GLY A 48 7.43 4.18 8.13
C GLY A 48 7.05 3.75 6.74
N ASP A 49 7.90 2.93 6.12
CA ASP A 49 7.86 2.62 4.69
C ASP A 49 7.35 1.19 4.45
N TRP A 50 6.42 1.07 3.52
CA TRP A 50 5.60 -0.11 3.31
C TRP A 50 5.44 -0.40 1.82
N ILE A 51 5.26 -1.67 1.49
CA ILE A 51 4.82 -2.16 0.17
C ILE A 51 3.52 -2.93 0.36
N ILE A 52 2.55 -2.75 -0.54
CA ILE A 52 1.37 -3.63 -0.59
C ILE A 52 1.86 -4.99 -1.08
N PHE A 53 1.98 -5.93 -0.16
CA PHE A 53 2.49 -7.27 -0.41
C PHE A 53 1.42 -8.21 -0.95
N TRP A 54 0.16 -7.97 -0.59
CA TRP A 54 -0.98 -8.74 -1.07
C TRP A 54 -2.25 -7.91 -1.00
N ALA A 55 -3.16 -8.15 -1.92
CA ALA A 55 -4.50 -7.57 -1.95
C ALA A 55 -5.54 -8.63 -2.34
N SER A 56 -6.77 -8.48 -1.86
CA SER A 56 -7.81 -9.53 -1.94
C SER A 56 -8.27 -9.90 -3.34
N ARG A 57 -8.16 -8.97 -4.28
CA ARG A 57 -8.67 -9.13 -5.65
C ARG A 57 -7.75 -8.42 -6.62
N GLU A 58 -7.76 -8.86 -7.87
CA GLU A 58 -7.11 -8.13 -8.95
C GLU A 58 -7.72 -6.72 -9.09
N GLY A 59 -6.88 -5.71 -9.35
CA GLY A 59 -7.31 -4.33 -9.58
C GLY A 59 -7.76 -3.55 -8.33
N CYS A 60 -7.94 -4.17 -7.16
CA CYS A 60 -8.46 -3.44 -6.00
C CYS A 60 -7.49 -2.37 -5.46
N ILE A 61 -6.18 -2.53 -5.67
CA ILE A 61 -5.19 -1.50 -5.34
C ILE A 61 -5.43 -0.24 -6.18
N ASP A 62 -5.62 -0.35 -7.50
CA ASP A 62 -5.87 0.83 -8.35
C ASP A 62 -7.22 1.48 -8.01
N LYS A 63 -8.25 0.67 -7.74
CA LYS A 63 -9.58 1.15 -7.30
C LYS A 63 -9.50 2.03 -6.05
N LEU A 64 -8.69 1.65 -5.05
CA LEU A 64 -8.65 2.31 -3.75
C LEU A 64 -7.53 3.36 -3.63
N PHE A 65 -6.34 3.01 -4.09
CA PHE A 65 -5.12 3.78 -3.89
C PHE A 65 -4.55 4.36 -5.18
N GLY A 66 -4.92 3.83 -6.34
CA GLY A 66 -4.28 4.17 -7.59
C GLY A 66 -4.79 5.46 -8.20
N THR A 67 -4.07 5.83 -9.25
CA THR A 67 -4.34 7.06 -10.01
C THR A 67 -5.44 6.86 -11.04
N GLY A 68 -5.81 5.62 -11.37
CA GLY A 68 -6.69 5.28 -12.49
C GLY A 68 -6.01 5.11 -13.83
N MET A 69 -4.69 5.32 -13.90
CA MET A 69 -3.97 5.14 -15.16
C MET A 69 -4.04 3.70 -15.67
N THR A 70 -4.15 2.70 -14.78
CA THR A 70 -4.19 1.29 -15.20
C THR A 70 -5.57 0.82 -15.64
N ASP A 71 -6.63 1.52 -15.24
CA ASP A 71 -8.00 1.27 -15.73
C ASP A 71 -8.25 1.83 -17.15
N GLU A 72 -7.53 2.90 -17.54
CA GLU A 72 -7.74 3.58 -18.82
C GLU A 72 -6.90 3.01 -19.98
N GLY A 73 -5.80 2.32 -19.68
CA GLY A 73 -4.87 1.80 -20.67
C GLY A 73 -4.75 0.29 -20.64
N TRP A 74 -5.26 -0.41 -21.66
CA TRP A 74 -5.12 -1.87 -21.80
C TRP A 74 -3.66 -2.36 -21.88
N TRP A 75 -2.72 -1.45 -22.17
CA TRP A 75 -1.27 -1.70 -22.20
C TRP A 75 -0.56 -1.30 -20.90
N MET A 76 -1.27 -0.91 -19.85
CA MET A 76 -0.70 -0.50 -18.55
C MET A 76 -1.17 -1.43 -17.44
N GLN A 77 -0.25 -1.82 -16.56
CA GLN A 77 -0.56 -2.66 -15.41
C GLN A 77 0.12 -2.11 -14.17
N LEU A 78 -0.58 -2.16 -13.04
CA LEU A 78 0.01 -1.84 -11.76
C LEU A 78 1.03 -2.92 -11.43
N GLN A 79 2.30 -2.52 -11.32
CA GLN A 79 3.39 -3.41 -10.98
C GLN A 79 3.52 -3.50 -9.47
N GLU A 80 3.54 -2.36 -8.78
CA GLU A 80 3.69 -2.28 -7.32
C GLU A 80 3.10 -1.00 -6.76
N TYR A 81 2.77 -1.03 -5.46
CA TYR A 81 2.32 0.14 -4.72
C TYR A 81 3.05 0.29 -3.38
N LEU A 82 3.73 1.40 -3.21
CA LEU A 82 4.53 1.72 -2.03
C LEU A 82 3.84 2.83 -1.22
N LEU A 83 3.94 2.75 0.11
CA LEU A 83 3.33 3.70 1.04
C LEU A 83 4.32 4.10 2.13
N ARG A 84 4.36 5.38 2.45
CA ARG A 84 5.08 5.94 3.60
C ARG A 84 4.10 6.66 4.50
N PHE A 85 4.10 6.28 5.78
CA PHE A 85 3.44 7.02 6.84
C PHE A 85 4.49 7.72 7.69
N GLY A 86 4.49 9.05 7.70
CA GLY A 86 5.46 9.84 8.43
C GLY A 86 4.81 10.79 9.44
N LYS A 87 5.66 11.45 10.24
CA LYS A 87 5.25 12.57 11.09
C LYS A 87 6.20 13.74 10.85
N LYS A 88 5.63 14.90 10.50
CA LYS A 88 6.33 16.19 10.42
C LYS A 88 5.84 17.09 11.56
N LYS A 89 6.45 18.26 11.73
CA LYS A 89 6.01 19.28 12.71
C LYS A 89 4.54 19.68 12.50
N GLU A 90 4.10 19.73 11.24
CA GLU A 90 2.75 20.13 10.83
C GLU A 90 1.70 19.02 10.98
N GLY A 91 2.11 17.78 11.28
CA GLY A 91 1.18 16.67 11.46
C GLY A 91 1.66 15.35 10.85
N ARG A 92 0.69 14.51 10.50
CA ARG A 92 0.89 13.18 9.96
C ARG A 92 0.85 13.23 8.44
N VAL A 93 1.96 12.84 7.82
CA VAL A 93 2.15 12.91 6.36
C VAL A 93 2.07 11.54 5.74
N CYS A 94 1.53 11.47 4.52
CA CYS A 94 1.51 10.25 3.73
C CYS A 94 2.11 10.52 2.35
N GLU A 95 2.95 9.61 1.89
CA GLU A 95 3.46 9.57 0.53
C GLU A 95 3.17 8.19 -0.04
N ALA A 96 2.75 8.11 -1.29
CA ALA A 96 2.57 6.86 -1.98
C ALA A 96 3.28 6.91 -3.33
N ILE A 97 3.76 5.75 -3.78
CA ILE A 97 4.37 5.60 -5.09
C ILE A 97 3.69 4.44 -5.79
N GLU A 98 2.98 4.77 -6.85
CA GLU A 98 2.40 3.83 -7.77
C GLU A 98 3.43 3.54 -8.86
N ILE A 99 3.72 2.25 -9.12
CA ILE A 99 4.64 1.83 -10.16
C ILE A 99 3.83 1.15 -11.26
N VAL A 100 3.87 1.74 -12.45
CA VAL A 100 3.08 1.29 -13.60
C VAL A 100 4.01 0.69 -14.65
N ARG A 101 3.72 -0.54 -15.05
CA ARG A 101 4.37 -1.22 -16.16
C ARG A 101 3.61 -0.97 -17.45
N LYS A 102 4.34 -0.58 -18.50
CA LYS A 102 3.82 -0.49 -19.87
C LYS A 102 4.18 -1.76 -20.62
N VAL A 103 3.21 -2.36 -21.34
CA VAL A 103 3.44 -3.52 -22.20
C VAL A 103 4.41 -3.13 -23.32
N GLY A 104 5.48 -3.91 -23.50
CA GLY A 104 6.56 -3.65 -24.48
C GLY A 104 7.92 -3.38 -23.83
N PRO A 105 8.93 -2.91 -24.59
CA PRO A 105 10.29 -2.67 -24.11
C PRO A 105 10.44 -1.30 -23.41
N PHE A 106 9.38 -0.80 -22.79
CA PHE A 106 9.37 0.50 -22.16
C PHE A 106 9.74 0.37 -20.67
N PRO A 107 10.49 1.33 -20.11
CA PRO A 107 10.74 1.35 -18.67
C PRO A 107 9.43 1.53 -17.91
N ASN A 108 9.40 1.02 -16.68
CA ASN A 108 8.29 1.30 -15.77
C ASN A 108 8.26 2.79 -15.45
N GLN A 109 7.04 3.34 -15.31
CA GLN A 109 6.81 4.70 -14.85
C GLN A 109 6.47 4.65 -13.36
N SER A 110 6.80 5.71 -12.62
CA SER A 110 6.29 5.88 -11.26
C SER A 110 5.50 7.17 -11.09
N ASN A 111 4.38 7.09 -10.38
CA ASN A 111 3.58 8.25 -9.98
C ASN A 111 3.67 8.41 -8.47
N CYS A 112 3.97 9.62 -8.00
CA CYS A 112 4.11 9.95 -6.60
C CYS A 112 2.88 10.75 -6.13
N LEU A 113 2.22 10.24 -5.10
CA LEU A 113 1.10 10.89 -4.44
C LEU A 113 1.54 11.41 -3.08
N ARG A 114 1.16 12.63 -2.72
CA ARG A 114 1.51 13.24 -1.44
C ARG A 114 0.28 13.83 -0.75
N GLY A 115 0.29 13.73 0.58
CA GLY A 115 -0.76 14.30 1.40
C GLY A 115 -0.59 14.00 2.87
N ASN A 116 -1.71 13.83 3.56
CA ASN A 116 -1.75 13.66 5.01
C ASN A 116 -2.62 12.47 5.40
N TYR A 117 -2.47 11.99 6.63
CA TYR A 117 -3.36 10.99 7.18
C TYR A 117 -3.85 11.36 8.58
N ALA A 118 -5.11 11.04 8.84
CA ALA A 118 -5.75 11.16 10.14
C ALA A 118 -6.15 9.77 10.63
N ILE A 119 -6.15 9.58 11.95
CA ILE A 119 -6.71 8.38 12.55
C ILE A 119 -7.89 8.81 13.40
N SER A 120 -8.96 8.03 13.41
CA SER A 120 -10.15 8.29 14.20
C SER A 120 -10.61 7.01 14.88
N GLY A 121 -11.26 7.17 16.03
CA GLY A 121 -11.71 6.03 16.83
C GLY A 121 -10.57 5.06 17.18
N THR A 122 -10.89 3.76 17.11
CA THR A 122 -9.98 2.66 17.50
C THR A 122 -9.19 2.09 16.33
N ASN A 123 -9.78 2.03 15.13
CA ASN A 123 -9.24 1.31 13.98
C ASN A 123 -9.15 2.17 12.71
N ARG A 124 -9.91 3.26 12.60
CA ARG A 124 -10.07 3.98 11.33
C ARG A 124 -8.86 4.83 10.94
N LEU A 125 -8.53 4.82 9.65
CA LEU A 125 -7.45 5.56 9.02
C LEU A 125 -7.99 6.26 7.77
N LYS A 126 -7.86 7.58 7.75
CA LYS A 126 -8.23 8.42 6.61
C LYS A 126 -6.98 9.03 6.00
N ILE A 127 -6.67 8.69 4.76
CA ILE A 127 -5.60 9.27 3.97
C ILE A 127 -6.22 10.27 2.99
N THR A 128 -5.59 11.42 2.82
CA THR A 128 -5.99 12.42 1.84
C THR A 128 -4.77 12.83 1.05
N PHE A 129 -4.74 12.42 -0.22
CA PHE A 129 -3.75 12.85 -1.19
C PHE A 129 -4.23 14.13 -1.87
N SER A 130 -3.38 15.15 -1.87
CA SER A 130 -3.66 16.48 -2.42
C SER A 130 -2.75 16.85 -3.59
N GLU A 131 -1.67 16.09 -3.79
CA GLU A 131 -0.73 16.26 -4.88
C GLU A 131 -0.46 14.91 -5.53
N MET A 132 -0.37 14.91 -6.86
CA MET A 132 0.01 13.76 -7.66
C MET A 132 0.92 14.22 -8.80
N LYS A 133 2.08 13.58 -8.92
CA LYS A 133 3.05 13.89 -9.97
C LYS A 133 3.61 12.62 -10.58
N THR A 134 3.87 12.66 -11.87
CA THR A 134 4.72 11.67 -12.55
C THR A 134 6.18 11.77 -12.08
N ASP A 135 6.98 10.77 -12.42
CA ASP A 135 8.45 10.78 -12.30
C ASP A 135 9.11 11.95 -13.06
N GLU A 136 8.51 12.39 -14.17
CA GLU A 136 8.92 13.58 -14.92
C GLU A 136 8.49 14.90 -14.26
N GLY A 137 7.79 14.86 -13.13
CA GLY A 137 7.33 16.04 -12.39
C GLY A 137 6.08 16.72 -12.97
N LYS A 138 5.45 16.12 -14.00
CA LYS A 138 4.16 16.58 -14.54
C LYS A 138 3.06 16.30 -13.54
N ASP A 139 2.19 17.29 -13.32
CA ASP A 139 1.00 17.14 -12.49
C ASP A 139 0.02 16.18 -13.17
N LEU A 140 -0.59 15.31 -12.36
CA LEU A 140 -1.69 14.44 -12.78
C LEU A 140 -2.98 14.90 -12.10
N GLU A 141 -4.08 14.87 -12.84
CA GLU A 141 -5.41 15.07 -12.26
C GLU A 141 -5.87 13.78 -11.59
N PHE A 142 -6.62 13.90 -10.50
CA PHE A 142 -7.28 12.73 -9.92
C PHE A 142 -8.43 12.28 -10.82
N ARG A 143 -8.80 10.99 -10.75
CA ARG A 143 -10.00 10.46 -11.42
C ARG A 143 -11.18 11.43 -11.26
N GLU A 144 -11.91 11.65 -12.35
CA GLU A 144 -13.10 12.53 -12.42
C GLU A 144 -12.81 14.04 -12.22
N GLY A 145 -11.59 14.50 -12.48
CA GLY A 145 -11.22 15.92 -12.36
C GLY A 145 -11.21 16.44 -10.91
N LYS A 146 -11.13 15.52 -9.94
CA LYS A 146 -11.07 15.88 -8.51
C LYS A 146 -9.72 16.51 -8.21
N LYS A 147 -9.69 17.38 -7.18
CA LYS A 147 -8.45 18.01 -6.67
C LYS A 147 -7.76 17.22 -5.56
N LYS A 148 -8.40 16.14 -5.09
CA LYS A 148 -7.90 15.31 -4.00
C LYS A 148 -8.47 13.90 -4.11
N MET A 149 -7.72 12.93 -3.62
CA MET A 149 -8.18 11.56 -3.38
C MET A 149 -8.26 11.30 -1.88
N VAL A 150 -9.37 10.72 -1.45
CA VAL A 150 -9.62 10.39 -0.05
C VAL A 150 -9.77 8.88 0.06
N VAL A 151 -8.91 8.27 0.86
CA VAL A 151 -8.94 6.84 1.17
C VAL A 151 -9.34 6.70 2.63
N ASP A 152 -10.45 6.03 2.92
CA ASP A 152 -10.95 5.85 4.27
C ASP A 152 -11.12 4.36 4.54
N VAL A 153 -10.29 3.83 5.44
CA VAL A 153 -10.11 2.39 5.65
C VAL A 153 -10.10 2.05 7.14
N ASP A 154 -10.38 0.79 7.45
CA ASP A 154 -10.20 0.23 8.77
C ASP A 154 -8.85 -0.48 8.87
N VAL A 155 -8.04 -0.11 9.86
CA VAL A 155 -6.84 -0.85 10.21
C VAL A 155 -7.25 -2.01 11.11
N ILE A 156 -7.11 -3.24 10.63
CA ILE A 156 -7.45 -4.45 11.39
C ILE A 156 -6.33 -4.78 12.37
N TYR A 157 -5.09 -4.65 11.89
CA TYR A 157 -3.90 -5.01 12.63
C TYR A 157 -2.71 -4.16 12.18
N SER A 158 -1.84 -3.81 13.12
CA SER A 158 -0.53 -3.25 12.80
C SER A 158 0.54 -3.70 13.77
N SER A 159 1.76 -3.77 13.25
CA SER A 159 2.98 -4.02 13.99
C SER A 159 4.15 -3.26 13.34
N LYS A 160 5.37 -3.52 13.78
CA LYS A 160 6.58 -3.01 13.12
C LYS A 160 6.85 -3.69 11.76
N LYS A 161 6.24 -4.85 11.49
CA LYS A 161 6.53 -5.70 10.33
C LYS A 161 5.39 -5.77 9.32
N MET A 162 4.16 -5.55 9.76
CA MET A 162 2.96 -5.72 8.95
C MET A 162 1.87 -4.70 9.30
N ILE A 163 1.10 -4.28 8.30
CA ILE A 163 -0.19 -3.62 8.49
C ILE A 163 -1.22 -4.41 7.68
N ALA A 164 -2.37 -4.69 8.27
CA ALA A 164 -3.53 -5.22 7.56
C ALA A 164 -4.66 -4.20 7.62
N ILE A 165 -5.19 -3.85 6.45
CA ILE A 165 -6.30 -2.90 6.30
C ILE A 165 -7.45 -3.53 5.54
N GLN A 166 -8.65 -3.05 5.85
CA GLN A 166 -9.90 -3.39 5.18
C GLN A 166 -10.52 -2.12 4.62
N TRP A 167 -11.10 -2.23 3.44
CA TRP A 167 -11.97 -1.23 2.86
C TRP A 167 -13.30 -1.88 2.52
N GLU A 168 -14.40 -1.17 2.75
CA GLU A 168 -15.74 -1.58 2.38
C GLU A 168 -16.33 -0.53 1.44
N ASP A 169 -16.88 -0.96 0.31
CA ASP A 169 -17.54 -0.07 -0.63
C ASP A 169 -19.03 0.12 -0.31
N ASP A 170 -19.69 1.02 -1.03
CA ASP A 170 -21.11 1.37 -0.78
C ASP A 170 -22.07 0.19 -0.99
N ASN A 171 -21.64 -0.89 -1.66
CA ASN A 171 -22.42 -2.12 -1.84
C ASN A 171 -22.11 -3.18 -0.78
N GLY A 172 -21.24 -2.88 0.19
CA GLY A 172 -20.80 -3.80 1.23
C GLY A 172 -19.73 -4.78 0.78
N GLU A 173 -19.12 -4.59 -0.41
CA GLU A 173 -17.98 -5.42 -0.80
C GLU A 173 -16.75 -5.04 0.01
N CYS A 174 -16.10 -6.03 0.60
CA CYS A 174 -14.91 -5.84 1.43
C CYS A 174 -13.64 -6.23 0.68
N ASP A 175 -12.72 -5.29 0.54
CA ASP A 175 -11.35 -5.54 0.11
C ASP A 175 -10.38 -5.54 1.27
N PHE A 176 -9.36 -6.40 1.18
CA PHE A 176 -8.32 -6.57 2.18
C PHE A 176 -6.95 -6.33 1.56
N TYR A 177 -6.09 -5.63 2.30
CA TYR A 177 -4.74 -5.33 1.86
C TYR A 177 -3.75 -5.59 2.99
N VAL A 178 -2.64 -6.21 2.65
CA VAL A 178 -1.55 -6.51 3.58
C VAL A 178 -0.30 -5.78 3.13
N LEU A 179 0.21 -4.93 4.01
CA LEU A 179 1.41 -4.17 3.79
C LEU A 179 2.55 -4.79 4.59
N THR A 180 3.73 -4.88 3.98
CA THR A 180 4.95 -5.32 4.67
C THR A 180 6.01 -4.24 4.65
N ARG A 181 6.90 -4.28 5.65
CA ARG A 181 7.92 -3.26 5.83
C ARG A 181 8.98 -3.31 4.73
N VAL A 182 9.33 -2.15 4.18
CA VAL A 182 10.55 -1.98 3.36
C VAL A 182 11.55 -1.08 4.09
N LYS A 183 12.83 -1.17 3.70
CA LYS A 183 13.89 -0.39 4.36
C LYS A 183 13.86 1.08 3.96
N ASP A 184 13.67 1.34 2.67
CA ASP A 184 13.66 2.68 2.09
C ASP A 184 12.74 2.67 0.87
N LEU A 185 11.71 3.52 0.91
CA LEU A 185 10.70 3.66 -0.15
C LEU A 185 11.31 4.00 -1.52
N ILE A 186 12.32 4.87 -1.56
CA ILE A 186 12.92 5.37 -2.80
C ILE A 186 13.83 4.31 -3.41
N ALA A 187 14.63 3.64 -2.58
CA ALA A 187 15.45 2.53 -3.02
C ALA A 187 14.60 1.37 -3.55
N GLU A 188 13.42 1.12 -2.95
CA GLU A 188 12.49 0.11 -3.45
C GLU A 188 11.91 0.50 -4.82
N ARG A 189 11.42 1.74 -4.98
CA ARG A 189 10.99 2.28 -6.28
C ARG A 189 12.04 2.08 -7.36
N ASP A 190 13.29 2.45 -7.09
CA ASP A 190 14.37 2.44 -8.08
C ASP A 190 14.70 1.03 -8.62
N LYS A 191 14.41 -0.02 -7.85
CA LYS A 191 14.54 -1.41 -8.32
C LYS A 191 13.56 -1.71 -9.46
N PHE A 192 12.34 -1.19 -9.37
CA PHE A 192 11.30 -1.44 -10.36
C PHE A 192 11.38 -0.52 -11.57
N VAL A 193 11.77 0.74 -11.38
CA VAL A 193 11.94 1.70 -12.49
C VAL A 193 13.22 1.41 -13.29
N GLY A 194 14.12 0.57 -12.76
CA GLY A 194 15.37 0.19 -13.42
C GLY A 194 16.46 1.26 -13.30
N THR A 195 16.27 2.25 -12.42
CA THR A 195 17.15 3.40 -12.17
C THR A 195 18.26 3.13 -11.16
N SER A 196 18.53 1.86 -10.81
CA SER A 196 19.65 1.51 -9.91
C SER A 196 20.93 2.21 -10.38
N ARG A 197 21.40 3.17 -9.56
CA ARG A 197 22.63 3.97 -9.78
C ARG A 197 23.87 3.10 -10.05
N ALA A 198 23.79 1.79 -9.83
CA ALA A 198 24.86 0.83 -10.14
C ALA A 198 25.01 0.51 -11.64
N ARG A 199 24.14 0.97 -12.54
CA ARG A 199 24.25 0.68 -13.99
C ARG A 199 24.97 1.73 -14.84
N TYR A 200 25.45 2.83 -14.25
CA TYR A 200 26.23 3.85 -14.96
C TYR A 200 27.74 3.80 -14.67
N PHE A 201 28.25 2.71 -14.08
CA PHE A 201 29.68 2.43 -14.01
C PHE A 201 30.02 1.23 -14.89
N PHE A 202 30.04 1.46 -16.20
CA PHE A 202 30.91 0.69 -17.09
C PHE A 202 31.94 1.67 -17.65
N ASN A 203 33.20 1.30 -17.45
CA ASN A 203 34.44 1.98 -17.88
C ASN A 203 34.44 2.35 -19.37
#